data_AF-A0ABC8Y710-F1
#
_entry.id   AF-A0ABC8Y710-F1
#
_cell.length_a   1.000
_cell.length_b   1.000
_cell.length_c   1.000
_cell.angle_alpha   90.00
_cell.angle_beta   90.00
_cell.angle_gamma   90.00
#
_symmetry.space_group_name_H-M   'P 1'
#
loop_
_entity.id
_entity.type
_entity.pdbx_description
1 polymer ?
#
loop_
_entity_poly.entity_id
_entity_poly.type
_entity_poly.pdbx_seq_one_letter_code
_entity_poly.pdbx_strand_id
1 'polypeptide(L)'
;MELWSKLRNLDAYPKVNEDFYSRTLSGGLITIFSSLAILLLFFSEIRLYLYSATESKLTVDTSRGERLHINFDVTFPALPCSLVAVDTMDVSGEQHYDIKHDIIKKRIDHLGNVIESRKDGVGAPKIERPLQKHGGRLDHNEVYCGSCYGSEESDDQCCNSCEEVRDAYRKKGWALGNVELIDQCKREGFVQRLKDEQGEGCNIHGFVNVNKVAGNFHFAPGKSLEQSFNFLQDLLNIQPENYNISHKINKLSFGEEFPGVVNPLDGVEWTQDNSNGLTGMYQYFVKVVPTIYTDIRGRKIYSNQFSVTEHFREAIGYPRPPPGVYFFYEFSPIKVDFTEENTSLLHFLTNICAIVGGIFTVAGIIDSFVYHGHRVIKKKMEIGKLG
;
A
#
# COMPACT_ATOMS: atom_id res chain seq x y z
N MET A 1 -27.30 -22.77 -44.87
CA MET A 1 -26.99 -22.77 -46.32
C MET A 1 -27.67 -21.63 -47.10
N GLU A 2 -28.80 -21.07 -46.65
CA GLU A 2 -29.49 -19.98 -47.38
C GLU A 2 -28.85 -18.57 -47.27
N LEU A 3 -28.12 -18.28 -46.18
CA LEU A 3 -27.46 -16.97 -46.05
C LEU A 3 -26.31 -16.80 -47.06
N TRP A 4 -25.57 -17.89 -47.28
CA TRP A 4 -24.44 -17.94 -48.20
C TRP A 4 -24.85 -17.79 -49.68
N SER A 5 -26.01 -18.34 -50.06
CA SER A 5 -26.54 -18.18 -51.42
C SER A 5 -27.06 -16.76 -51.68
N LYS A 6 -27.61 -16.07 -50.68
CA LYS A 6 -28.01 -14.65 -50.78
C LYS A 6 -26.82 -13.69 -50.83
N LEU A 7 -25.75 -13.98 -50.09
CA LEU A 7 -24.48 -13.24 -50.19
C LEU A 7 -23.80 -13.39 -51.57
N ARG A 8 -23.99 -14.53 -52.25
CA ARG A 8 -23.48 -14.75 -53.61
C ARG A 8 -24.12 -13.85 -54.68
N ASN A 9 -25.28 -13.25 -54.38
CA ASN A 9 -25.93 -12.26 -55.25
C ASN A 9 -25.49 -10.81 -54.96
N LEU A 10 -24.67 -10.59 -53.93
CA LEU A 10 -24.00 -9.31 -53.62
C LEU A 10 -22.57 -9.26 -54.21
N ASP A 11 -22.29 -10.08 -55.21
CA ASP A 11 -21.05 -10.03 -55.99
C ASP A 11 -21.17 -8.90 -57.02
N ALA A 12 -20.77 -7.68 -56.63
CA ALA A 12 -20.89 -6.46 -57.45
C ALA A 12 -19.88 -6.40 -58.61
N TYR A 13 -19.00 -7.40 -58.74
CA TYR A 13 -17.96 -7.42 -59.76
C TYR A 13 -18.26 -8.49 -60.82
N PRO A 14 -18.17 -8.15 -62.12
CA PRO A 14 -18.31 -9.12 -63.19
C PRO A 14 -17.21 -10.17 -63.10
N LYS A 15 -17.59 -11.45 -63.16
CA LYS A 15 -16.64 -12.56 -63.10
C LYS A 15 -15.76 -12.55 -64.34
N VAL A 16 -14.46 -12.38 -64.14
CA VAL A 16 -13.46 -12.35 -65.21
C VAL A 16 -13.28 -13.78 -65.73
N ASN A 17 -13.32 -13.97 -67.06
CA ASN A 17 -13.10 -15.28 -67.69
C ASN A 17 -11.74 -15.86 -67.28
N GLU A 18 -11.70 -17.18 -67.04
CA GLU A 18 -10.50 -17.88 -66.56
C GLU A 18 -9.29 -17.73 -67.50
N ASP A 19 -9.51 -17.46 -68.79
CA ASP A 19 -8.47 -17.27 -69.82
C ASP A 19 -7.61 -16.01 -69.61
N PHE A 20 -8.02 -15.07 -68.75
CA PHE A 20 -7.24 -13.88 -68.42
C PHE A 20 -6.33 -14.08 -67.19
N TYR A 21 -6.38 -15.23 -66.52
CA TYR A 21 -5.54 -15.52 -65.35
C TYR A 21 -4.24 -16.23 -65.75
N SER A 22 -3.12 -15.51 -65.76
CA SER A 22 -1.81 -16.15 -65.79
C SER A 22 -1.38 -16.54 -64.38
N ARG A 23 -1.49 -17.82 -64.00
CA ARG A 23 -1.06 -18.31 -62.69
C ARG A 23 0.45 -18.53 -62.70
N THR A 24 1.18 -17.77 -61.87
CA THR A 24 2.63 -17.91 -61.70
C THR A 24 2.95 -18.60 -60.37
N LEU A 25 3.97 -19.47 -60.36
CA LEU A 25 4.46 -20.12 -59.13
C LEU A 25 4.94 -19.07 -58.10
N SER A 26 5.56 -17.98 -58.58
CA SER A 26 5.98 -16.85 -57.76
C SER A 26 4.81 -16.11 -57.10
N GLY A 27 3.72 -15.85 -57.85
CA GLY A 27 2.54 -15.19 -57.32
C GLY A 27 1.83 -16.03 -56.26
N GLY A 28 1.82 -17.36 -56.41
CA GLY A 28 1.32 -18.29 -55.39
C GLY A 28 2.11 -18.20 -54.07
N LEU A 29 3.45 -18.21 -54.14
CA LEU A 29 4.31 -18.07 -52.96
C LEU A 29 4.13 -16.72 -52.28
N ILE A 30 4.10 -15.62 -53.05
CA ILE A 30 3.87 -14.27 -52.53
C ILE A 30 2.53 -14.21 -51.80
N THR A 31 1.47 -14.80 -52.37
CA THR A 31 0.14 -14.82 -51.75
C THR A 31 0.13 -15.57 -50.42
N ILE A 32 0.84 -16.70 -50.31
CA ILE A 32 0.97 -17.45 -49.05
C ILE A 32 1.69 -16.61 -47.98
N PHE A 33 2.82 -16.00 -48.32
CA PHE A 33 3.55 -15.14 -47.38
C PHE A 33 2.74 -13.91 -46.98
N SER A 34 2.07 -13.26 -47.92
CA SER A 34 1.19 -12.11 -47.66
C SER A 34 0.00 -12.50 -46.77
N SER A 35 -0.63 -13.65 -47.01
CA SER A 35 -1.72 -14.14 -46.17
C SER A 35 -1.26 -14.43 -44.75
N LEU A 36 -0.07 -15.04 -44.58
CA LEU A 36 0.51 -15.29 -43.26
C LEU A 36 0.83 -13.97 -42.53
N ALA A 37 1.41 -13.00 -43.24
CA ALA A 37 1.72 -11.68 -42.68
C ALA A 37 0.45 -10.92 -42.26
N ILE A 38 -0.61 -10.91 -43.09
CA ILE A 38 -1.91 -10.31 -42.74
C ILE A 38 -2.45 -10.95 -41.46
N LEU A 39 -2.43 -12.28 -41.38
CA LEU A 39 -2.98 -13.02 -40.26
C LEU A 39 -2.20 -12.74 -38.96
N LEU A 40 -0.87 -12.68 -39.01
CA LEU A 40 -0.04 -12.31 -37.86
C LEU A 40 -0.30 -10.88 -37.38
N LEU A 41 -0.32 -9.91 -38.30
CA LEU A 41 -0.59 -8.51 -37.95
C LEU A 41 -2.01 -8.30 -37.44
N PHE A 42 -2.99 -9.03 -37.98
CA PHE A 42 -4.37 -9.01 -37.50
C PHE A 42 -4.47 -9.51 -36.05
N PHE A 43 -3.83 -10.62 -35.71
CA PHE A 43 -3.80 -11.10 -34.32
C PHE A 43 -3.05 -10.15 -33.40
N SER A 44 -1.97 -9.52 -33.89
CA SER A 44 -1.26 -8.48 -33.14
C SER A 44 -2.17 -7.28 -32.84
N GLU A 45 -2.92 -6.81 -33.84
CA GLU A 45 -3.83 -5.68 -33.70
C GLU A 45 -5.01 -6.01 -32.78
N ILE A 46 -5.56 -7.22 -32.85
CA ILE A 46 -6.57 -7.69 -31.89
C ILE A 46 -6.02 -7.67 -30.47
N ARG A 47 -4.79 -8.14 -30.27
CA ARG A 47 -4.16 -8.14 -28.94
C ARG A 47 -3.98 -6.72 -28.41
N LEU A 48 -3.56 -5.79 -29.25
CA LEU A 48 -3.44 -4.37 -28.90
C LEU A 48 -4.79 -3.74 -28.61
N TYR A 49 -5.82 -4.07 -29.38
CA TYR A 49 -7.19 -3.60 -29.16
C TYR A 49 -7.76 -4.08 -27.81
N LEU A 50 -7.45 -5.32 -27.43
CA LEU A 50 -7.87 -5.90 -26.15
C LEU A 50 -7.02 -5.44 -24.95
N TYR A 51 -5.88 -4.80 -25.19
CA TYR A 51 -5.00 -4.29 -24.14
C TYR A 51 -5.31 -2.81 -23.85
N SER A 52 -5.66 -2.50 -22.60
CA SER A 52 -5.86 -1.13 -22.14
C SER A 52 -4.52 -0.47 -21.83
N ALA A 53 -4.28 0.73 -22.37
CA ALA A 53 -3.07 1.49 -22.07
C ALA A 53 -3.38 2.57 -21.02
N THR A 54 -2.48 2.74 -20.06
CA THR A 54 -2.59 3.79 -19.03
C THR A 54 -1.77 5.00 -19.46
N GLU A 55 -2.42 6.15 -19.62
CA GLU A 55 -1.74 7.43 -19.83
C GLU A 55 -1.56 8.14 -18.47
N SER A 56 -0.40 8.77 -18.26
CA SER A 56 -0.11 9.51 -17.04
C SER A 56 0.06 11.00 -17.33
N LYS A 57 -0.63 11.84 -16.54
CA LYS A 57 -0.56 13.30 -16.66
C LYS A 57 -0.22 13.92 -15.31
N LEU A 58 0.71 14.87 -15.31
CA LEU A 58 1.05 15.62 -14.11
C LEU A 58 0.24 16.91 -14.04
N THR A 59 -0.43 17.12 -12.92
CA THR A 59 -1.22 18.33 -12.64
C THR A 59 -0.86 18.90 -11.27
N VAL A 60 -1.27 20.13 -10.98
CA VAL A 60 -1.06 20.73 -9.66
C VAL A 60 -2.18 20.27 -8.73
N ASP A 61 -1.83 19.87 -7.50
CA ASP A 61 -2.85 19.59 -6.50
C ASP A 61 -3.42 20.89 -5.93
N THR A 62 -4.72 21.10 -6.11
CA THR A 62 -5.46 22.26 -5.59
C THR A 62 -6.39 21.88 -4.44
N SER A 63 -6.45 20.60 -4.06
CA SER A 63 -7.29 20.14 -2.95
C SER A 63 -6.78 20.67 -1.60
N ARG A 64 -7.73 20.98 -0.70
CA ARG A 64 -7.45 21.49 0.65
C ARG A 64 -8.45 20.89 1.63
N GLY A 65 -7.98 20.59 2.84
CA GLY A 65 -8.85 20.14 3.94
C GLY A 65 -9.36 18.70 3.83
N GLU A 66 -8.79 17.90 2.93
CA GLU A 66 -9.06 16.46 2.87
C GLU A 66 -8.39 15.73 4.05
N ARG A 67 -8.94 14.56 4.41
CA ARG A 67 -8.30 13.63 5.33
C ARG A 67 -7.62 12.53 4.55
N LEU A 68 -6.47 12.10 5.04
CA LEU A 68 -5.67 11.02 4.52
C LEU A 68 -5.87 9.78 5.38
N HIS A 69 -6.15 8.66 4.72
CA HIS A 69 -6.24 7.34 5.35
C HIS A 69 -4.90 6.64 5.20
N ILE A 70 -4.18 6.39 6.30
CA ILE A 70 -2.90 5.68 6.28
C ILE A 70 -3.16 4.26 6.77
N ASN A 71 -2.99 3.27 5.89
CA ASN A 71 -3.05 1.86 6.28
C ASN A 71 -1.64 1.34 6.53
N PHE A 72 -1.46 0.62 7.63
CA PHE A 72 -0.20 -0.01 7.96
C PHE A 72 -0.42 -1.43 8.47
N ASP A 73 0.56 -2.28 8.18
CA ASP A 73 0.76 -3.61 8.75
C ASP A 73 2.27 -3.74 9.00
N VAL A 74 2.67 -3.66 10.27
CA VAL A 74 4.07 -3.65 10.70
C VAL A 74 4.27 -4.68 11.80
N THR A 75 5.30 -5.50 11.64
CA THR A 75 5.71 -6.51 12.60
C THR A 75 6.98 -6.07 13.32
N PHE A 76 6.96 -6.13 14.65
CA PHE A 76 8.10 -5.92 15.55
C PHE A 76 8.46 -7.25 16.22
N PRO A 77 9.51 -7.96 15.78
CA PRO A 77 9.83 -9.30 16.29
C PRO A 77 10.25 -9.34 17.76
N ALA A 78 10.79 -8.25 18.29
CA ALA A 78 11.39 -8.17 19.62
C ALA A 78 10.72 -7.14 20.54
N LEU A 79 9.52 -6.68 20.18
CA LEU A 79 8.79 -5.65 20.92
C LEU A 79 7.40 -6.15 21.34
N PRO A 80 7.12 -6.22 22.66
CA PRO A 80 5.82 -6.63 23.20
C PRO A 80 4.64 -5.75 22.75
N CYS A 81 3.50 -6.36 22.44
CA CYS A 81 2.30 -5.65 21.99
C CYS A 81 1.75 -4.65 23.01
N SER A 82 1.88 -4.94 24.30
CA SER A 82 1.44 -4.03 25.37
C SER A 82 2.32 -2.78 25.49
N LEU A 83 3.49 -2.75 24.86
CA LEU A 83 4.40 -1.59 24.84
C LEU A 83 4.21 -0.70 23.61
N VAL A 84 3.98 -1.29 22.44
CA VAL A 84 3.91 -0.51 21.20
C VAL A 84 2.61 0.29 21.14
N ALA A 85 2.74 1.59 20.96
CA ALA A 85 1.64 2.49 20.67
C ALA A 85 1.83 3.13 19.29
N VAL A 86 0.72 3.52 18.67
CA VAL A 86 0.71 4.30 17.43
C VAL A 86 0.28 5.71 17.78
N ASP A 87 1.19 6.65 17.56
CA ASP A 87 0.99 8.07 17.82
C ASP A 87 1.08 8.85 16.52
N THR A 88 0.30 9.92 16.39
CA THR A 88 0.37 10.86 15.25
C THR A 88 0.53 12.29 15.74
N MET A 89 1.25 13.08 14.95
CA MET A 89 1.44 14.51 15.20
C MET A 89 1.53 15.25 13.87
N ASP A 90 0.72 16.27 13.69
CA ASP A 90 0.77 17.13 12.50
C ASP A 90 1.42 18.49 12.78
N VAL A 91 1.73 19.23 11.71
CA VAL A 91 2.31 20.59 11.81
C VAL A 91 1.35 21.63 12.40
N SER A 92 0.06 21.33 12.49
CA SER A 92 -0.91 22.21 13.15
C SER A 92 -0.86 22.07 14.68
N GLY A 93 -0.11 21.08 15.18
CA GLY A 93 -0.01 20.75 16.60
C GLY A 93 -1.13 19.80 17.05
N GLU A 94 -1.97 19.28 16.14
CA GLU A 94 -2.93 18.24 16.44
C GLU A 94 -2.16 16.94 16.70
N GLN A 95 -2.41 16.34 17.86
CA GLN A 95 -1.73 15.13 18.31
C GLN A 95 -2.78 14.10 18.72
N HIS A 96 -2.69 12.91 18.12
CA HIS A 96 -3.50 11.76 18.53
C HIS A 96 -2.56 10.72 19.11
N TYR A 97 -2.73 10.44 20.39
CA TYR A 97 -1.90 9.49 21.13
C TYR A 97 -2.65 8.18 21.34
N ASP A 98 -1.91 7.08 21.26
CA ASP A 98 -2.40 5.72 21.51
C ASP A 98 -3.72 5.46 20.78
N ILE A 99 -3.71 5.61 19.46
CA ILE A 99 -4.91 5.42 18.64
C ILE A 99 -5.29 3.94 18.73
N LYS A 100 -6.50 3.64 19.21
CA LYS A 100 -7.00 2.25 19.42
C LYS A 100 -8.10 1.84 18.46
N HIS A 101 -8.91 2.82 18.08
CA HIS A 101 -10.00 2.59 17.13
C HIS A 101 -9.37 2.15 15.81
N ASP A 102 -9.80 0.97 15.34
CA ASP A 102 -9.36 0.37 14.07
C ASP A 102 -7.90 -0.14 14.02
N ILE A 103 -7.25 -0.31 15.18
CA ILE A 103 -5.93 -0.94 15.29
C ILE A 103 -6.05 -2.29 15.99
N ILE A 104 -5.44 -3.32 15.38
CA ILE A 104 -5.43 -4.69 15.87
C ILE A 104 -3.98 -5.09 16.13
N LYS A 105 -3.71 -5.53 17.37
CA LYS A 105 -2.40 -6.02 17.80
C LYS A 105 -2.46 -7.54 17.91
N LYS A 106 -1.50 -8.21 17.27
CA LYS A 106 -1.32 -9.66 17.29
C LYS A 106 0.00 -9.99 17.96
N ARG A 107 -0.05 -10.70 19.08
CA ARG A 107 1.14 -11.22 19.74
C ARG A 107 1.72 -12.32 18.87
N ILE A 108 3.03 -12.26 18.63
CA ILE A 108 3.74 -13.24 17.82
C ILE A 108 4.87 -13.89 18.64
N ASP A 109 5.09 -15.19 18.40
CA ASP A 109 6.25 -15.88 18.96
C ASP A 109 7.55 -15.49 18.23
N HIS A 110 8.67 -15.98 18.73
CA HIS A 110 10.00 -15.79 18.14
C HIS A 110 10.17 -16.40 16.73
N LEU A 111 9.24 -17.26 16.30
CA LEU A 111 9.19 -17.85 14.95
C LEU A 111 8.24 -17.09 14.01
N GLY A 112 7.51 -16.08 14.51
CA GLY A 112 6.54 -15.28 13.77
C GLY A 112 5.12 -15.87 13.73
N ASN A 113 4.82 -16.91 14.51
CA ASN A 113 3.46 -17.46 14.60
C ASN A 113 2.60 -16.61 15.55
N VAL A 114 1.32 -16.46 15.21
CA VAL A 114 0.37 -15.69 16.03
C VAL A 114 -0.05 -16.50 17.25
N ILE A 115 0.18 -15.94 18.44
CA ILE A 115 -0.23 -16.51 19.72
C ILE A 115 -1.66 -16.06 20.06
N GLU A 116 -1.89 -14.74 20.00
CA GLU A 116 -3.16 -14.10 20.39
C GLU A 116 -3.42 -12.89 19.51
N SER A 117 -4.67 -12.67 19.09
CA SER A 117 -5.09 -11.44 18.41
C SER A 117 -6.09 -10.68 19.27
N ARG A 118 -5.78 -9.42 19.56
CA ARG A 118 -6.63 -8.55 20.38
C ARG A 118 -6.89 -7.22 19.66
N LYS A 119 -8.16 -6.79 19.68
CA LYS A 119 -8.52 -5.40 19.38
C LYS A 119 -8.18 -4.54 20.59
N ASP A 120 -7.42 -3.48 20.37
CA ASP A 120 -7.03 -2.60 21.47
C ASP A 120 -8.27 -1.96 22.12
N GLY A 121 -8.32 -1.87 23.45
CA GLY A 121 -9.48 -1.34 24.20
C GLY A 121 -10.54 -2.34 24.69
N VAL A 122 -10.39 -3.66 24.50
CA VAL A 122 -11.30 -4.65 25.12
C VAL A 122 -10.86 -4.94 26.56
N GLY A 123 -11.65 -4.41 27.50
CA GLY A 123 -11.39 -4.35 28.93
C GLY A 123 -11.05 -5.66 29.62
N ALA A 124 -10.24 -5.54 30.67
CA ALA A 124 -9.79 -6.60 31.54
C ALA A 124 -10.92 -7.40 32.21
N PRO A 125 -10.62 -8.61 32.73
CA PRO A 125 -11.58 -9.41 33.49
C PRO A 125 -12.31 -8.60 34.58
N LYS A 126 -13.63 -8.82 34.66
CA LYS A 126 -14.49 -8.27 35.70
C LYS A 126 -14.25 -9.04 37.00
N ILE A 127 -13.68 -8.36 38.00
CA ILE A 127 -13.60 -8.89 39.38
C ILE A 127 -14.92 -8.59 40.08
N GLU A 128 -15.39 -9.52 40.90
CA GLU A 128 -16.55 -9.30 41.77
C GLU A 128 -16.18 -8.34 42.91
N ARG A 129 -16.87 -7.20 43.00
CA ARG A 129 -16.76 -6.16 44.06
C ARG A 129 -15.45 -5.33 44.08
N PRO A 130 -15.15 -4.53 43.03
CA PRO A 130 -13.97 -3.66 42.99
C PRO A 130 -13.99 -2.54 44.06
N LEU A 131 -12.81 -1.99 44.39
CA LEU A 131 -12.65 -0.92 45.38
C LEU A 131 -13.11 0.43 44.79
N GLN A 132 -14.00 1.12 45.50
CA GLN A 132 -14.52 2.43 45.09
C GLN A 132 -13.63 3.58 45.57
N LYS A 133 -13.80 4.76 44.96
CA LYS A 133 -13.12 6.02 45.34
C LYS A 133 -13.20 6.34 46.84
N HIS A 134 -14.30 5.98 47.50
CA HIS A 134 -14.51 6.22 48.94
C HIS A 134 -13.92 5.12 49.87
N GLY A 135 -13.22 4.12 49.32
CA GLY A 135 -12.61 3.03 50.10
C GLY A 135 -13.55 1.86 50.43
N GLY A 136 -14.82 1.91 50.01
CA GLY A 136 -15.77 0.80 50.10
C GLY A 136 -15.63 -0.19 48.94
N ARG A 137 -16.13 -1.42 49.09
CA ARG A 137 -16.26 -2.39 47.97
C ARG A 137 -17.63 -2.24 47.32
N LEU A 138 -17.68 -2.39 45.99
CA LEU A 138 -18.93 -2.28 45.22
C LEU A 138 -20.00 -3.26 45.74
N ASP A 139 -21.18 -2.73 46.05
CA ASP A 139 -22.39 -3.51 46.32
C ASP A 139 -23.24 -3.68 45.06
N HIS A 140 -24.17 -4.65 45.07
CA HIS A 140 -24.93 -5.09 43.89
C HIS A 140 -25.79 -4.02 43.20
N ASN A 141 -25.99 -2.85 43.83
CA ASN A 141 -26.78 -1.74 43.28
C ASN A 141 -25.98 -0.46 43.00
N GLU A 142 -24.67 -0.47 43.20
CA GLU A 142 -23.82 0.71 43.02
C GLU A 142 -23.10 0.68 41.67
N VAL A 143 -22.94 1.85 41.06
CA VAL A 143 -22.15 2.03 39.84
C VAL A 143 -20.68 2.15 40.25
N TYR A 144 -19.82 1.37 39.61
CA TYR A 144 -18.39 1.43 39.89
C TYR A 144 -17.81 2.81 39.53
N CYS A 145 -17.19 3.44 40.52
CA CYS A 145 -16.41 4.67 40.38
C CYS A 145 -15.04 4.47 41.03
N GLY A 146 -14.02 4.27 40.21
CA GLY A 146 -12.64 4.14 40.68
C GLY A 146 -11.99 5.49 40.99
N SER A 147 -11.00 5.49 41.89
CA SER A 147 -10.19 6.66 42.23
C SER A 147 -9.20 7.00 41.12
N CYS A 148 -9.00 8.27 40.81
CA CYS A 148 -7.90 8.74 39.97
C CYS A 148 -6.67 9.13 40.81
N TYR A 149 -6.58 8.71 42.08
CA TYR A 149 -5.41 8.88 42.95
C TYR A 149 -4.93 10.34 43.09
N GLY A 150 -5.87 11.29 43.13
CA GLY A 150 -5.57 12.72 43.28
C GLY A 150 -5.37 13.47 41.96
N SER A 151 -5.48 12.79 40.82
CA SER A 151 -5.41 13.41 39.49
C SER A 151 -6.77 13.87 38.94
N GLU A 152 -7.83 13.81 39.76
CA GLU A 152 -9.16 14.31 39.41
C GLU A 152 -9.17 15.82 39.11
N GLU A 153 -9.95 16.22 38.09
CA GLU A 153 -10.26 17.62 37.77
C GLU A 153 -11.55 18.08 38.48
N SER A 154 -12.44 17.14 38.81
CA SER A 154 -13.71 17.40 39.51
C SER A 154 -14.02 16.28 40.49
N ASP A 155 -14.83 16.58 41.51
CA ASP A 155 -15.20 15.61 42.55
C ASP A 155 -15.97 14.40 41.99
N ASP A 156 -16.70 14.60 40.88
CA ASP A 156 -17.47 13.57 40.18
C ASP A 156 -16.65 12.74 39.18
N GLN A 157 -15.38 13.09 38.93
CA GLN A 157 -14.54 12.32 38.01
C GLN A 157 -14.17 10.97 38.63
N CYS A 158 -14.43 9.91 37.86
CA CYS A 158 -14.07 8.52 38.16
C CYS A 158 -13.05 8.02 37.12
N CYS A 159 -12.10 7.22 37.57
CA CYS A 159 -11.18 6.49 36.70
C CYS A 159 -11.41 4.98 36.88
N ASN A 160 -12.06 4.35 35.92
CA ASN A 160 -12.52 2.97 36.02
C ASN A 160 -11.55 1.96 35.40
N SER A 161 -10.63 2.43 34.56
CA SER A 161 -9.56 1.65 33.95
C SER A 161 -8.19 2.19 34.34
N CYS A 162 -7.16 1.34 34.24
CA CYS A 162 -5.76 1.74 34.40
C CYS A 162 -5.42 2.84 33.39
N GLU A 163 -5.99 2.76 32.20
CA GLU A 163 -5.84 3.75 31.14
C GLU A 163 -6.43 5.11 31.55
N GLU A 164 -7.65 5.15 32.09
CA GLU A 164 -8.25 6.40 32.57
C GLU A 164 -7.42 7.05 33.68
N VAL A 165 -6.85 6.24 34.61
CA VAL A 165 -5.92 6.75 35.62
C VAL A 165 -4.67 7.34 34.97
N ARG A 166 -4.11 6.66 33.96
CA ARG A 166 -2.93 7.13 33.22
C ARG A 166 -3.20 8.43 32.47
N ASP A 167 -4.37 8.54 31.86
CA ASP A 167 -4.80 9.74 31.14
C ASP A 167 -4.98 10.93 32.07
N ALA A 168 -5.58 10.72 33.25
CA ALA A 168 -5.73 11.77 34.25
C ALA A 168 -4.36 12.26 34.78
N TYR A 169 -3.43 11.34 35.06
CA TYR A 169 -2.05 11.68 35.44
C TYR A 169 -1.34 12.47 34.34
N ARG A 170 -1.49 12.06 33.08
CA ARG A 170 -0.92 12.74 31.91
C ARG A 170 -1.41 14.18 31.79
N LYS A 171 -2.71 14.43 31.96
CA LYS A 171 -3.26 15.79 31.92
C LYS A 171 -2.66 16.71 33.00
N LYS A 172 -2.31 16.14 34.16
CA LYS A 172 -1.62 16.84 35.25
C LYS A 172 -0.09 16.90 35.09
N GLY A 173 0.48 16.23 34.09
CA GLY A 173 1.92 16.10 33.89
C GLY A 173 2.61 15.23 34.94
N TRP A 174 1.88 14.34 35.61
CA TRP A 174 2.41 13.43 36.63
C TRP A 174 2.85 12.10 36.01
N ALA A 175 3.97 11.57 36.48
CA ALA A 175 4.39 10.20 36.16
C ALA A 175 3.66 9.20 37.07
N LEU A 176 3.29 8.02 36.53
CA LEU A 176 2.84 6.94 37.39
C LEU A 176 4.06 6.33 38.06
N GLY A 177 4.25 6.65 39.34
CA GLY A 177 5.30 6.05 40.16
C GLY A 177 5.09 4.55 40.27
N ASN A 178 4.20 4.08 41.15
CA ASN A 178 4.01 2.65 41.37
C ASN A 178 2.69 2.13 40.79
N VAL A 179 2.77 1.46 39.64
CA VAL A 179 1.64 0.86 38.91
C VAL A 179 0.95 -0.23 39.74
N GLU A 180 1.64 -0.90 40.68
CA GLU A 180 1.05 -1.93 41.55
C GLU A 180 0.22 -1.35 42.71
N LEU A 181 0.38 -0.06 43.03
CA LEU A 181 -0.47 0.64 44.02
C LEU A 181 -1.82 1.06 43.43
N ILE A 182 -1.96 0.98 42.12
CA ILE A 182 -3.18 1.37 41.40
C ILE A 182 -4.03 0.10 41.20
N ASP A 183 -5.18 0.06 41.87
CA ASP A 183 -6.08 -1.10 41.91
C ASP A 183 -6.54 -1.48 40.49
N GLN A 184 -6.85 -0.47 39.67
CA GLN A 184 -7.23 -0.65 38.28
C GLN A 184 -6.11 -1.31 37.48
N CYS A 185 -4.87 -0.86 37.60
CA CYS A 185 -3.73 -1.43 36.87
C CYS A 185 -3.36 -2.84 37.35
N LYS A 186 -3.46 -3.09 38.66
CA LYS A 186 -3.24 -4.41 39.26
C LYS A 186 -4.31 -5.40 38.81
N ARG A 187 -5.59 -4.99 38.82
CA ARG A 187 -6.73 -5.78 38.31
C ARG A 187 -6.59 -6.12 36.83
N GLU A 188 -6.13 -5.16 36.04
CA GLU A 188 -5.90 -5.35 34.61
C GLU A 188 -4.65 -6.17 34.30
N GLY A 189 -3.86 -6.52 35.33
CA GLY A 189 -2.66 -7.34 35.19
C GLY A 189 -1.64 -6.76 34.21
N PHE A 190 -1.55 -5.44 34.07
CA PHE A 190 -0.69 -4.80 33.06
C PHE A 190 0.79 -5.23 33.19
N VAL A 191 1.31 -5.21 34.42
CA VAL A 191 2.70 -5.63 34.71
C VAL A 191 2.89 -7.13 34.46
N GLN A 192 1.91 -7.96 34.79
CA GLN A 192 1.99 -9.40 34.55
C GLN A 192 1.99 -9.70 33.05
N ARG A 193 1.12 -9.03 32.27
CA ARG A 193 1.10 -9.14 30.80
C ARG A 193 2.43 -8.77 30.18
N LEU A 194 3.06 -7.68 30.63
CA LEU A 194 4.38 -7.29 30.15
C LEU A 194 5.46 -8.35 30.44
N LYS A 195 5.36 -9.05 31.58
CA LYS A 195 6.25 -10.17 31.91
C LYS A 195 5.97 -11.40 31.04
N ASP A 196 4.68 -11.72 30.82
CA ASP A 196 4.27 -12.86 30.00
C ASP A 196 4.62 -12.65 28.51
N GLU A 197 4.63 -11.40 28.04
CA GLU A 197 5.02 -11.01 26.68
C GLU A 197 6.55 -10.87 26.50
N GLN A 198 7.38 -11.15 27.53
CA GLN A 198 8.83 -11.06 27.38
C GLN A 198 9.36 -12.08 26.36
N GLY A 199 10.12 -11.59 25.38
CA GLY A 199 10.66 -12.42 24.29
C GLY A 199 9.67 -12.70 23.17
N GLU A 200 8.45 -12.14 23.25
CA GLU A 200 7.49 -12.11 22.16
C GLU A 200 7.65 -10.85 21.30
N GLY A 201 7.07 -10.90 20.10
CA GLY A 201 6.92 -9.75 19.23
C GLY A 201 5.47 -9.31 19.08
N CYS A 202 5.28 -8.26 18.30
CA CYS A 202 3.96 -7.73 17.97
C CYS A 202 3.80 -7.45 16.48
N ASN A 203 2.72 -7.95 15.89
CA ASN A 203 2.23 -7.48 14.60
C ASN A 203 1.07 -6.49 14.83
N ILE A 204 1.21 -5.29 14.27
CA ILE A 204 0.25 -4.19 14.42
C ILE A 204 -0.25 -3.84 13.03
N HIS A 205 -1.55 -3.99 12.83
CA HIS A 205 -2.18 -3.60 11.57
C HIS A 205 -3.47 -2.83 11.85
N GLY A 206 -3.77 -1.90 10.96
CA GLY A 206 -4.90 -1.01 11.10
C GLY A 206 -4.75 0.20 10.20
N PHE A 207 -5.53 1.24 10.52
CA PHE A 207 -5.43 2.51 9.82
C PHE A 207 -5.54 3.69 10.77
N VAL A 208 -5.01 4.83 10.33
CA VAL A 208 -5.22 6.12 10.99
C VAL A 208 -5.71 7.15 9.99
N ASN A 209 -6.68 7.96 10.42
CA ASN A 209 -7.20 9.08 9.64
C ASN A 209 -6.52 10.36 10.12
N VAL A 210 -5.69 10.97 9.27
CA VAL A 210 -4.96 12.20 9.58
C VAL A 210 -5.37 13.33 8.63
N ASN A 211 -5.06 14.57 8.99
CA ASN A 211 -5.27 15.70 8.07
C ASN A 211 -4.27 15.60 6.91
N LYS A 212 -4.67 16.04 5.70
CA LYS A 212 -3.79 16.13 4.53
C LYS A 212 -2.83 17.34 4.63
N VAL A 213 -1.95 17.29 5.62
CA VAL A 213 -0.88 18.26 5.89
C VAL A 213 0.40 17.50 6.21
N ALA A 214 1.55 18.18 6.28
CA ALA A 214 2.77 17.54 6.74
C ALA A 214 2.62 17.08 8.20
N GLY A 215 3.19 15.92 8.51
CA GLY A 215 3.08 15.34 9.84
C GLY A 215 3.96 14.11 10.01
N ASN A 216 3.79 13.43 11.13
CA ASN A 216 4.38 12.12 11.36
C ASN A 216 3.40 11.19 12.05
N PHE A 217 3.54 9.91 11.77
CA PHE A 217 3.03 8.85 12.64
C PHE A 217 4.21 7.99 13.07
N HIS A 218 4.16 7.45 14.27
CA HIS A 218 5.27 6.68 14.79
C HIS A 218 4.80 5.55 15.71
N PHE A 219 5.61 4.49 15.71
CA PHE A 219 5.51 3.38 16.62
C PHE A 219 6.58 3.58 17.69
N ALA A 220 6.14 3.88 18.90
CA ALA A 220 7.02 4.06 20.04
C ALA A 220 6.45 3.34 21.26
N PRO A 221 7.29 3.03 22.26
CA PRO A 221 6.79 2.74 23.60
C PRO A 221 5.93 3.93 24.03
N GLY A 222 4.62 3.74 24.19
CA GLY A 222 3.67 4.86 24.29
C GLY A 222 4.05 5.91 25.35
N LYS A 223 3.73 7.18 25.14
CA LYS A 223 4.13 8.30 26.03
C LYS A 223 3.76 8.14 27.51
N SER A 224 2.68 7.43 27.81
CA SER A 224 2.26 7.11 29.18
C SER A 224 3.24 6.16 29.88
N LEU A 225 4.01 5.42 29.09
CA LEU A 225 5.13 4.63 29.52
C LEU A 225 6.38 5.48 29.64
N GLU A 226 6.68 6.41 28.73
CA GLU A 226 7.91 7.22 28.71
C GLU A 226 8.20 7.97 30.03
N GLN A 227 7.18 8.54 30.68
CA GLN A 227 7.33 9.22 31.99
C GLN A 227 7.32 8.26 33.20
N SER A 228 6.56 7.16 33.10
CA SER A 228 6.49 6.10 34.14
C SER A 228 7.60 5.06 34.00
N PHE A 229 8.37 5.16 32.92
CA PHE A 229 9.32 4.13 32.48
C PHE A 229 10.47 4.03 33.42
N ASN A 230 10.97 5.19 33.87
CA ASN A 230 12.09 5.29 34.81
C ASN A 230 11.87 4.48 36.09
N PHE A 231 10.63 4.11 36.43
CA PHE A 231 10.31 3.26 37.57
C PHE A 231 9.97 1.80 37.19
N LEU A 232 9.20 1.55 36.12
CA LEU A 232 9.00 0.18 35.58
C LEU A 232 10.34 -0.51 35.25
N GLN A 233 11.33 0.30 34.91
CA GLN A 233 12.77 0.03 34.79
C GLN A 233 13.38 -0.76 35.96
N ASP A 234 13.11 -0.31 37.19
CA ASP A 234 13.70 -0.81 38.43
C ASP A 234 12.98 -2.08 38.93
N LEU A 235 11.71 -2.23 38.53
CA LEU A 235 10.84 -3.34 38.95
C LEU A 235 10.88 -4.54 37.98
N LEU A 236 11.21 -4.31 36.69
CA LEU A 236 11.27 -5.34 35.66
C LEU A 236 12.70 -5.69 35.20
N ASN A 237 13.74 -5.00 35.70
CA ASN A 237 15.13 -5.18 35.27
C ASN A 237 15.33 -4.96 33.74
N ILE A 238 14.41 -4.25 33.08
CA ILE A 238 14.42 -4.01 31.63
C ILE A 238 15.26 -2.78 31.36
N GLN A 239 16.57 -2.93 31.15
CA GLN A 239 17.51 -1.81 30.95
C GLN A 239 17.05 -0.82 29.85
N PRO A 240 17.23 0.52 30.03
CA PRO A 240 16.72 1.52 29.10
C PRO A 240 17.45 1.52 27.75
N GLU A 241 18.58 0.83 27.68
CA GLU A 241 19.55 0.93 26.60
C GLU A 241 19.24 -0.07 25.45
N ASN A 242 18.40 -1.09 25.65
CA ASN A 242 18.33 -2.25 24.74
C ASN A 242 16.95 -2.52 24.10
N TYR A 243 16.16 -1.49 23.78
CA TYR A 243 14.96 -1.72 22.96
C TYR A 243 15.38 -2.02 21.53
N ASN A 244 15.12 -3.26 21.13
CA ASN A 244 15.32 -3.71 19.78
C ASN A 244 14.13 -3.23 18.93
N ILE A 245 14.34 -2.17 18.17
CA ILE A 245 13.35 -1.58 17.25
C ILE A 245 13.42 -2.22 15.84
N SER A 246 13.98 -3.43 15.73
CA SER A 246 13.89 -4.23 14.51
C SER A 246 12.43 -4.40 14.12
N HIS A 247 12.14 -4.20 12.85
CA HIS A 247 10.79 -4.22 12.35
C HIS A 247 10.73 -4.63 10.88
N LYS A 248 9.57 -5.14 10.50
CA LYS A 248 9.23 -5.51 9.13
C LYS A 248 7.93 -4.81 8.76
N ILE A 249 7.98 -4.02 7.71
CA ILE A 249 6.79 -3.39 7.12
C ILE A 249 6.20 -4.41 6.17
N ASN A 250 5.09 -5.03 6.54
CA ASN A 250 4.40 -5.98 5.66
C ASN A 250 3.65 -5.20 4.57
N LYS A 251 2.98 -4.12 4.98
CA LYS A 251 2.20 -3.28 4.07
C LYS A 251 2.11 -1.85 4.57
N LEU A 252 2.34 -0.87 3.70
CA LEU A 252 2.10 0.55 4.01
C LEU A 252 1.48 1.26 2.79
N SER A 253 0.32 1.86 2.98
CA SER A 253 -0.36 2.61 1.92
C SER A 253 -0.99 3.91 2.42
N PHE A 254 -1.10 4.86 1.50
CA PHE A 254 -1.65 6.18 1.73
C PHE A 254 -2.90 6.35 0.85
N GLY A 255 -4.08 6.05 1.40
CA GLY A 255 -5.36 6.04 0.67
C GLY A 255 -5.76 4.64 0.20
N GLU A 256 -6.64 4.59 -0.80
CA GLU A 256 -7.12 3.33 -1.40
C GLU A 256 -6.11 2.76 -2.41
N GLU A 257 -5.99 1.44 -2.50
CA GLU A 257 -5.12 0.82 -3.50
C GLU A 257 -5.74 0.85 -4.90
N PHE A 258 -4.90 1.02 -5.92
CA PHE A 258 -5.30 0.97 -7.33
C PHE A 258 -4.44 -0.02 -8.12
N PRO A 259 -4.93 -0.57 -9.23
CA PRO A 259 -4.18 -1.55 -10.02
C PRO A 259 -2.83 -1.01 -10.49
N GLY A 260 -1.76 -1.79 -10.29
CA GLY A 260 -0.41 -1.43 -10.73
C GLY A 260 0.37 -0.52 -9.76
N VAL A 261 -0.22 -0.12 -8.63
CA VAL A 261 0.53 0.58 -7.58
C VAL A 261 1.57 -0.35 -6.96
N VAL A 262 2.79 0.15 -6.75
CA VAL A 262 3.87 -0.54 -6.04
C VAL A 262 4.34 0.37 -4.93
N ASN A 263 4.09 -0.02 -3.67
CA ASN A 263 4.52 0.76 -2.51
C ASN A 263 5.99 0.41 -2.18
N PRO A 264 6.89 1.39 -2.06
CA PRO A 264 8.33 1.13 -1.82
C PRO A 264 8.67 0.40 -0.53
N LEU A 265 7.78 0.45 0.48
CA LEU A 265 8.03 -0.13 1.81
C LEU A 265 7.34 -1.49 2.04
N ASP A 266 6.59 -2.01 1.06
CA ASP A 266 5.93 -3.30 1.22
C ASP A 266 6.97 -4.44 1.24
N GLY A 267 7.02 -5.17 2.37
CA GLY A 267 7.94 -6.27 2.59
C GLY A 267 9.35 -5.86 3.05
N VAL A 268 9.60 -4.58 3.33
CA VAL A 268 10.91 -4.09 3.79
C VAL A 268 11.13 -4.48 5.26
N GLU A 269 12.33 -4.96 5.56
CA GLU A 269 12.74 -5.34 6.92
C GLU A 269 14.03 -4.60 7.30
N TRP A 270 14.06 -4.11 8.53
CA TRP A 270 15.24 -3.52 9.12
C TRP A 270 15.54 -4.17 10.47
N THR A 271 16.80 -4.57 10.65
CA THR A 271 17.30 -5.16 11.88
C THR A 271 18.31 -4.23 12.55
N GLN A 272 18.11 -4.00 13.84
CA GLN A 272 19.01 -3.20 14.64
C GLN A 272 20.28 -3.99 14.94
N ASP A 273 21.44 -3.38 14.70
CA ASP A 273 22.71 -3.93 15.17
C ASP A 273 22.84 -3.69 16.68
N ASN A 274 22.69 -4.76 17.46
CA ASN A 274 22.79 -4.72 18.92
C ASN A 274 24.24 -4.75 19.43
N SER A 275 25.24 -4.68 18.54
CA SER A 275 26.67 -4.73 18.91
C SER A 275 27.09 -3.67 19.93
N ASN A 276 26.48 -2.48 19.87
CA ASN A 276 26.80 -1.35 20.73
C ASN A 276 25.84 -1.15 21.91
N GLY A 277 24.75 -1.93 21.99
CA GLY A 277 23.73 -1.78 23.04
C GLY A 277 23.05 -0.40 23.07
N LEU A 278 23.08 0.35 21.96
CA LEU A 278 22.50 1.69 21.86
C LEU A 278 21.15 1.63 21.13
N THR A 279 20.09 2.03 21.83
CA THR A 279 18.79 2.28 21.22
C THR A 279 18.80 3.54 20.34
N GLY A 280 17.81 3.69 19.46
CA GLY A 280 17.77 4.80 18.53
C GLY A 280 16.40 5.00 17.89
N MET A 281 16.33 6.01 17.03
CA MET A 281 15.15 6.37 16.27
C MET A 281 15.37 5.98 14.81
N TYR A 282 14.52 5.11 14.27
CA TYR A 282 14.52 4.81 12.85
C TYR A 282 13.51 5.70 12.14
N GLN A 283 13.95 6.47 11.14
CA GLN A 283 13.15 7.51 10.50
C GLN A 283 12.96 7.21 9.02
N TYR A 284 11.71 7.11 8.59
CA TYR A 284 11.29 7.12 7.20
C TYR A 284 10.78 8.51 6.84
N PHE A 285 11.40 9.16 5.86
CA PHE A 285 10.93 10.39 5.26
C PHE A 285 10.16 10.06 3.99
N VAL A 286 8.84 10.17 4.07
CA VAL A 286 7.90 9.79 3.04
C VAL A 286 7.44 11.04 2.28
N LYS A 287 7.62 11.07 0.97
CA LYS A 287 7.06 12.10 0.08
C LYS A 287 5.83 11.55 -0.60
N VAL A 288 4.66 12.02 -0.18
CA VAL A 288 3.34 11.54 -0.64
C VAL A 288 2.92 12.33 -1.88
N VAL A 289 2.58 11.64 -2.96
CA VAL A 289 2.17 12.20 -4.25
C VAL A 289 0.69 11.83 -4.50
N PRO A 290 -0.24 12.79 -4.40
CA PRO A 290 -1.64 12.56 -4.71
C PRO A 290 -1.80 11.97 -6.11
N THR A 291 -2.64 10.94 -6.23
CA THR A 291 -2.81 10.17 -7.46
C THR A 291 -4.29 9.89 -7.71
N ILE A 292 -4.78 10.22 -8.90
CA ILE A 292 -6.15 9.88 -9.31
C ILE A 292 -6.05 8.84 -10.40
N TYR A 293 -6.63 7.66 -10.17
CA TYR A 293 -6.72 6.61 -11.16
C TYR A 293 -8.14 6.56 -11.74
N THR A 294 -8.25 6.63 -13.06
CA THR A 294 -9.52 6.54 -13.79
C THR A 294 -9.55 5.25 -14.61
N ASP A 295 -10.44 4.33 -14.21
CA ASP A 295 -10.73 3.05 -14.88
C ASP A 295 -11.36 3.30 -16.27
N ILE A 296 -11.32 2.30 -17.16
CA ILE A 296 -11.98 2.30 -18.49
C ILE A 296 -13.50 2.59 -18.42
N ARG A 297 -14.12 2.39 -17.25
CA ARG A 297 -15.54 2.70 -16.98
C ARG A 297 -15.77 4.14 -16.50
N GLY A 298 -14.72 4.94 -16.36
CA GLY A 298 -14.76 6.30 -15.82
C GLY A 298 -14.87 6.38 -14.29
N ARG A 299 -14.69 5.26 -13.57
CA ARG A 299 -14.63 5.26 -12.10
C ARG A 299 -13.30 5.86 -11.66
N LYS A 300 -13.35 6.84 -10.74
CA LYS A 300 -12.17 7.52 -10.20
C LYS A 300 -11.86 6.98 -8.81
N ILE A 301 -10.61 6.56 -8.61
CA ILE A 301 -10.04 6.17 -7.33
C ILE A 301 -9.08 7.27 -6.90
N TYR A 302 -9.30 7.84 -5.72
CA TYR A 302 -8.45 8.86 -5.13
C TYR A 302 -7.48 8.19 -4.17
N SER A 303 -6.20 8.20 -4.54
CA SER A 303 -5.14 7.49 -3.83
C SER A 303 -3.89 8.36 -3.75
N ASN A 304 -2.82 7.81 -3.18
CA ASN A 304 -1.51 8.44 -3.18
C ASN A 304 -0.44 7.39 -3.48
N GLN A 305 0.57 7.83 -4.22
CA GLN A 305 1.85 7.14 -4.31
C GLN A 305 2.82 7.80 -3.34
N PHE A 306 3.95 7.16 -3.07
CA PHE A 306 4.97 7.79 -2.26
C PHE A 306 6.37 7.31 -2.61
N SER A 307 7.36 8.14 -2.28
CA SER A 307 8.77 7.77 -2.25
C SER A 307 9.31 7.91 -0.83
N VAL A 308 10.39 7.18 -0.52
CA VAL A 308 10.92 7.11 0.85
C VAL A 308 12.43 7.28 0.85
N THR A 309 12.93 7.99 1.86
CA THR A 309 14.33 7.92 2.29
C THR A 309 14.39 7.53 3.76
N GLU A 310 15.37 6.72 4.12
CA GLU A 310 15.52 6.16 5.46
C GLU A 310 16.75 6.73 6.17
N HIS A 311 16.66 6.89 7.48
CA HIS A 311 17.75 7.35 8.32
C HIS A 311 17.62 6.76 9.72
N PHE A 312 18.67 6.11 10.21
CA PHE A 312 18.76 5.68 11.59
C PHE A 312 19.56 6.70 12.40
N ARG A 313 18.95 7.22 13.46
CA ARG A 313 19.58 8.13 14.41
C ARG A 313 19.80 7.40 15.73
N GLU A 314 21.04 7.04 15.99
CA GLU A 314 21.46 6.47 17.26
C GLU A 314 21.26 7.46 18.41
N ALA A 315 20.94 6.97 19.61
CA ALA A 315 20.77 7.80 20.80
C ALA A 315 22.12 8.25 21.42
N ILE A 316 23.02 8.78 20.59
CA ILE A 316 24.31 9.31 21.01
C ILE A 316 24.18 10.81 21.33
N GLY A 317 24.48 11.18 22.58
CA GLY A 317 24.48 12.59 23.04
C GLY A 317 23.16 13.08 23.64
N TYR A 318 23.15 14.32 24.15
CA TYR A 318 21.98 14.97 24.75
C TYR A 318 21.43 16.09 23.84
N PRO A 319 20.10 16.22 23.69
CA PRO A 319 19.06 15.32 24.19
C PRO A 319 18.97 14.02 23.39
N ARG A 320 18.76 12.90 24.08
CA ARG A 320 18.59 11.58 23.45
C ARG A 320 17.25 11.55 22.69
N PRO A 321 17.22 11.15 21.41
CA PRO A 321 15.97 10.95 20.69
C PRO A 321 15.18 9.79 21.33
N PRO A 322 13.84 9.91 21.44
CA PRO A 322 13.02 8.81 21.93
C PRO A 322 13.10 7.61 20.95
N PRO A 323 13.27 6.38 21.46
CA PRO A 323 13.39 5.21 20.61
C PRO A 323 12.06 4.87 19.95
N GLY A 324 12.13 4.42 18.69
CA GLY A 324 10.94 4.04 17.93
C GLY A 324 11.14 4.16 16.43
N VAL A 325 10.09 3.81 15.69
CA VAL A 325 10.04 3.86 14.22
C VAL A 325 9.09 4.98 13.80
N TYR A 326 9.62 5.97 13.11
CA TYR A 326 8.93 7.21 12.78
C TYR A 326 8.76 7.36 11.27
N PHE A 327 7.56 7.71 10.84
CA PHE A 327 7.23 7.98 9.45
C PHE A 327 6.85 9.45 9.32
N PHE A 328 7.80 10.28 8.89
CA PHE A 328 7.58 11.69 8.58
C PHE A 328 7.06 11.80 7.16
N TYR A 329 5.84 12.28 6.97
CA TYR A 329 5.22 12.39 5.65
C TYR A 329 4.99 13.85 5.26
N GLU A 330 5.23 14.15 4.00
CA GLU A 330 4.97 15.47 3.40
C GLU A 330 4.38 15.30 2.00
N PHE A 331 3.39 16.14 1.67
CA PHE A 331 2.71 16.09 0.38
C PHE A 331 3.47 16.86 -0.70
N SER A 332 3.59 16.24 -1.88
CA SER A 332 4.05 16.91 -3.09
C SER A 332 3.00 17.91 -3.58
N PRO A 333 3.41 19.08 -4.09
CA PRO A 333 2.49 20.02 -4.75
C PRO A 333 2.01 19.51 -6.13
N ILE A 334 2.57 18.39 -6.61
CA ILE A 334 2.25 17.76 -7.89
C ILE A 334 1.35 16.55 -7.65
N LYS A 335 0.35 16.39 -8.51
CA LYS A 335 -0.58 15.27 -8.58
C LYS A 335 -0.40 14.50 -9.88
N VAL A 336 -0.58 13.18 -9.84
CA VAL A 336 -0.55 12.30 -11.01
C VAL A 336 -1.97 11.84 -11.34
N ASP A 337 -2.43 12.10 -12.56
CA ASP A 337 -3.70 11.59 -13.07
C ASP A 337 -3.38 10.42 -14.03
N PHE A 338 -3.80 9.21 -13.67
CA PHE A 338 -3.76 8.03 -14.53
C PHE A 338 -5.12 7.81 -15.19
N THR A 339 -5.13 7.69 -16.50
CA THR A 339 -6.34 7.41 -17.28
C THR A 339 -6.13 6.15 -18.10
N GLU A 340 -6.93 5.11 -17.84
CA GLU A 340 -6.99 3.93 -18.69
C GLU A 340 -7.93 4.19 -19.87
N GLU A 341 -7.37 4.15 -21.07
CA GLU A 341 -8.14 4.29 -22.30
C GLU A 341 -8.03 3.02 -23.14
N ASN A 342 -9.16 2.65 -23.73
CA ASN A 342 -9.20 1.62 -24.76
C ASN A 342 -9.11 2.28 -26.13
N THR A 343 -8.45 1.60 -27.06
CA THR A 343 -8.50 2.02 -28.45
C THR A 343 -9.94 1.97 -28.97
N SER A 344 -10.35 3.00 -29.71
CA SER A 344 -11.70 3.05 -30.26
C SER A 344 -11.88 1.96 -31.33
N LEU A 345 -13.10 1.42 -31.44
CA LEU A 345 -13.41 0.41 -32.47
C LEU A 345 -13.15 0.93 -33.88
N LEU A 346 -13.36 2.23 -34.13
CA LEU A 346 -13.07 2.84 -35.42
C LEU A 346 -11.56 2.83 -35.71
N HIS A 347 -10.72 3.14 -34.73
CA HIS A 347 -9.27 3.09 -34.87
C HIS A 347 -8.77 1.67 -35.18
N PHE A 348 -9.35 0.67 -34.52
CA PHE A 348 -9.07 -0.75 -34.81
C PHE A 348 -9.47 -1.14 -36.24
N LEU A 349 -10.68 -0.79 -36.69
CA LEU A 349 -11.14 -1.08 -38.05
C LEU A 349 -10.27 -0.40 -39.11
N THR A 350 -9.90 0.87 -38.89
CA THR A 350 -9.01 1.58 -39.82
C THR A 350 -7.64 0.92 -39.91
N ASN A 351 -7.10 0.42 -38.80
CA ASN A 351 -5.83 -0.30 -38.78
C ASN A 351 -5.91 -1.64 -39.53
N ILE A 352 -7.00 -2.41 -39.37
CA ILE A 352 -7.20 -3.63 -40.16
C ILE A 352 -7.25 -3.34 -41.66
N CYS A 353 -8.01 -2.32 -42.06
CA CYS A 353 -8.09 -1.91 -43.46
C CYS A 353 -6.70 -1.49 -44.00
N ALA A 354 -5.92 -0.77 -43.20
CA ALA A 354 -4.55 -0.38 -43.55
C ALA A 354 -3.60 -1.58 -43.68
N ILE A 355 -3.69 -2.58 -42.79
CA ILE A 355 -2.89 -3.81 -42.85
C ILE A 355 -3.20 -4.58 -44.15
N VAL A 356 -4.47 -4.82 -44.43
CA VAL A 356 -4.90 -5.58 -45.61
C VAL A 356 -4.53 -4.83 -46.90
N GLY A 357 -4.86 -3.54 -46.98
CA GLY A 357 -4.55 -2.71 -48.15
C GLY A 357 -3.04 -2.53 -48.37
N GLY A 358 -2.29 -2.30 -47.29
CA GLY A 358 -0.84 -2.12 -47.32
C GLY A 358 -0.13 -3.37 -47.82
N ILE A 359 -0.46 -4.55 -47.28
CA ILE A 359 0.15 -5.81 -47.72
C ILE A 359 -0.21 -6.12 -49.17
N PHE A 360 -1.47 -5.92 -49.58
CA PHE A 360 -1.89 -6.17 -50.96
C PHE A 360 -1.13 -5.28 -51.96
N THR A 361 -0.94 -4.00 -51.62
CA THR A 361 -0.20 -3.04 -52.45
C THR A 361 1.28 -3.44 -52.57
N VAL A 362 1.93 -3.78 -51.45
CA VAL A 362 3.34 -4.20 -51.45
C VAL A 362 3.52 -5.52 -52.20
N ALA A 363 2.64 -6.50 -52.00
CA ALA A 363 2.66 -7.77 -52.70
C ALA A 363 2.51 -7.59 -54.22
N GLY A 364 1.61 -6.71 -54.66
CA GLY A 364 1.43 -6.39 -56.07
C GLY A 364 2.65 -5.72 -56.71
N ILE A 365 3.33 -4.83 -55.98
CA ILE A 365 4.58 -4.22 -56.44
C ILE A 365 5.67 -5.30 -56.60
N ILE A 366 5.84 -6.17 -55.60
CA ILE A 366 6.82 -7.27 -55.63
C ILE A 366 6.53 -8.23 -56.78
N ASP A 367 5.27 -8.66 -56.95
CA ASP A 367 4.89 -9.56 -58.04
C ASP A 367 5.16 -8.94 -59.41
N SER A 368 4.85 -7.65 -59.60
CA SER A 368 5.15 -6.92 -60.84
C SER A 368 6.64 -6.88 -61.16
N PHE A 369 7.50 -6.61 -60.15
CA PHE A 369 8.96 -6.64 -60.31
C PHE A 369 9.48 -8.04 -60.64
N VAL A 370 9.00 -9.07 -59.94
CA VAL A 370 9.41 -10.47 -60.18
C VAL A 370 8.97 -10.93 -61.58
N TYR A 371 7.75 -10.63 -61.99
CA TYR A 371 7.22 -10.99 -63.31
C TYR A 371 8.00 -10.32 -64.44
N HIS A 372 8.25 -9.00 -64.34
CA HIS A 372 9.03 -8.28 -65.36
C HIS A 372 10.48 -8.73 -65.37
N GLY A 373 11.09 -8.93 -64.20
CA GLY A 373 12.45 -9.46 -64.07
C GLY A 373 12.60 -10.83 -64.75
N HIS A 374 11.68 -11.76 -64.46
CA HIS A 374 11.69 -13.08 -65.07
C HIS A 374 11.49 -13.02 -66.59
N ARG A 375 10.61 -12.15 -67.11
CA ARG A 375 10.43 -11.95 -68.56
C ARG A 375 11.68 -11.39 -69.23
N VAL A 376 12.36 -10.42 -68.61
CA VAL A 376 13.59 -9.83 -69.16
C VAL A 376 14.72 -10.85 -69.18
N ILE A 377 14.89 -11.64 -68.11
CA ILE A 377 15.91 -12.70 -68.05
C ILE A 377 15.62 -13.79 -69.09
N LYS A 378 14.37 -14.26 -69.19
CA LYS A 378 13.98 -15.26 -70.19
C LYS A 378 14.22 -14.78 -71.62
N LYS A 379 13.85 -13.52 -71.91
CA LYS A 379 14.11 -12.89 -73.22
C LYS A 379 15.62 -12.76 -73.50
N LYS A 380 16.45 -12.44 -72.49
CA LYS A 380 17.92 -12.42 -72.64
C LYS A 380 18.51 -13.82 -72.87
N MET A 381 17.99 -14.85 -72.21
CA MET A 381 18.34 -16.25 -72.46
C MET A 381 18.02 -16.69 -73.89
N GLU A 382 16.82 -16.40 -74.38
CA GLU A 382 16.37 -16.77 -75.73
C GLU A 382 17.19 -16.11 -76.86
N ILE A 383 17.79 -14.94 -76.58
CA ILE A 383 18.65 -14.21 -77.54
C ILE A 383 20.12 -14.65 -77.43
N GLY A 384 20.47 -15.58 -76.53
CA GLY A 384 21.83 -16.11 -76.38
C GLY A 384 22.87 -15.12 -75.81
N LYS A 385 22.42 -13.99 -75.25
CA LYS A 385 23.27 -12.94 -74.65
C LYS A 385 23.40 -13.10 -73.12
N LEU A 386 23.79 -14.29 -72.68
CA LEU A 386 24.29 -14.51 -71.32
C LEU A 386 25.77 -14.81 -71.41
N GLY A 387 26.54 -13.74 -71.61
CA GLY A 387 27.98 -13.63 -71.47
C GLY A 387 28.26 -12.30 -70.81
#